data_AF-A0A965ZCZ6-F1
#
_entry.id   AF-A0A965ZCZ6-F1
#
_cell.length_a   1.000
_cell.length_b   1.000
_cell.length_c   1.000
_cell.angle_alpha   90.00
_cell.angle_beta   90.00
_cell.angle_gamma   90.00
#
_symmetry.space_group_name_H-M   'P 1'
#
loop_
_entity.id
_entity.type
_entity.pdbx_description
1 polymer ?
#
loop_
_entity_poly.entity_id
_entity_poly.type
_entity_poly.pdbx_seq_one_letter_code
_entity_poly.pdbx_strand_id
1 'polypeptide(L)'
;MKTTFTPTAPATRDITTDILRGFALLGVLLVNAFGYNASFFDFNGFYSQFTDPVNAKVFTLVVGYAADKFIFIFSFLFGIGFSILYQKYGHDEAHFIRFYLKRLGILFCFGLLHISLLWAGDILLSYSLLGIVLLLLRKTKTVPLFLLSLFLYFLPI
;
A
#
# COMPACT_ATOMS: atom_id res chain seq x y z
N MET A 1 -7.99 30.96 -9.66
CA MET A 1 -6.51 30.91 -9.72
C MET A 1 -6.12 29.46 -9.94
N LYS A 2 -5.45 29.09 -11.05
CA LYS A 2 -4.99 27.71 -11.27
C LYS A 2 -3.78 27.48 -10.35
N THR A 3 -4.00 26.91 -9.18
CA THR A 3 -2.95 26.35 -8.34
C THR A 3 -2.20 25.31 -9.16
N THR A 4 -0.93 25.57 -9.45
CA THR A 4 -0.05 24.69 -10.22
C THR A 4 0.69 23.81 -9.22
N PHE A 5 0.60 22.48 -9.37
CA PHE A 5 1.37 21.56 -8.55
C PHE A 5 2.84 21.62 -8.97
N THR A 6 3.61 22.45 -8.27
CA THR A 6 5.06 22.50 -8.42
C THR A 6 5.68 21.38 -7.56
N PRO A 7 6.71 20.67 -8.06
CA PRO A 7 7.49 19.75 -7.23
C PRO A 7 7.92 20.43 -5.94
N THR A 8 7.83 19.73 -4.80
CA THR A 8 8.40 20.22 -3.55
C THR A 8 9.89 20.47 -3.75
N ALA A 9 10.38 21.65 -3.36
CA ALA A 9 11.79 21.96 -3.46
C ALA A 9 12.61 20.92 -2.67
N PRO A 10 13.80 20.51 -3.14
CA PRO A 10 14.60 19.47 -2.48
C PRO A 10 14.86 19.75 -0.99
N ALA A 11 15.01 21.03 -0.62
CA ALA A 11 15.28 21.45 0.75
C ALA A 11 14.10 21.28 1.74
N THR A 12 12.86 21.19 1.25
CA THR A 12 11.65 21.03 2.10
C THR A 12 11.04 19.64 1.99
N ARG A 13 11.72 18.72 1.32
CA ARG A 13 11.27 17.35 1.10
C ARG A 13 11.71 16.48 2.27
N ASP A 14 10.75 15.80 2.90
CA ASP A 14 11.06 14.81 3.94
C ASP A 14 11.67 13.54 3.31
N ILE A 15 13.00 13.48 3.35
CA ILE A 15 13.77 12.37 2.82
C ILE A 15 13.55 11.07 3.61
N THR A 16 13.18 11.17 4.89
CA THR A 16 12.98 10.02 5.78
C THR A 16 11.82 9.17 5.29
N THR A 17 10.70 9.83 5.01
CA THR A 17 9.50 9.17 4.47
C THR A 17 9.80 8.50 3.13
N ASP A 18 10.63 9.10 2.28
CA ASP A 18 10.95 8.52 0.97
C ASP A 18 11.89 7.32 1.06
N ILE A 19 12.90 7.39 1.93
CA ILE A 19 13.80 6.25 2.21
C ILE A 19 12.97 5.08 2.74
N LEU A 20 12.07 5.35 3.67
CA LEU A 20 11.23 4.31 4.28
C LEU A 20 10.27 3.67 3.27
N ARG A 21 9.77 4.44 2.28
CA ARG A 21 8.97 3.91 1.17
C ARG A 21 9.82 3.03 0.26
N GLY A 22 11.01 3.47 -0.09
CA GLY A 22 11.94 2.70 -0.90
C GLY A 22 12.30 1.37 -0.22
N PHE A 23 12.59 1.42 1.08
CA PHE A 23 12.87 0.23 1.89
C PHE A 23 11.68 -0.73 1.93
N ALA A 24 10.47 -0.23 2.17
CA ALA A 24 9.27 -1.06 2.16
C ALA A 24 9.02 -1.70 0.79
N LEU A 25 9.19 -0.94 -0.29
CA LEU A 25 9.01 -1.42 -1.66
C LEU A 25 10.04 -2.50 -2.03
N LEU A 26 11.30 -2.36 -1.58
CA LEU A 26 12.32 -3.38 -1.77
C LEU A 26 11.94 -4.69 -1.09
N GLY A 27 11.39 -4.62 0.13
CA GLY A 27 10.90 -5.80 0.82
C GLY A 27 9.72 -6.47 0.12
N VAL A 28 8.75 -5.69 -0.36
CA VAL A 28 7.62 -6.20 -1.17
C VAL A 28 8.13 -6.84 -2.46
N LEU A 29 9.09 -6.23 -3.15
CA LEU A 29 9.71 -6.77 -4.35
C LEU A 29 10.39 -8.12 -4.06
N LEU A 30 11.17 -8.19 -2.99
CA LEU A 30 11.88 -9.40 -2.60
C LEU A 30 10.89 -10.53 -2.33
N VAL A 31 9.86 -10.29 -1.53
CA VAL A 31 8.81 -11.29 -1.24
C VAL A 31 8.11 -11.74 -2.53
N ASN A 32 7.77 -10.82 -3.44
CA ASN A 32 7.14 -11.17 -4.71
C ASN A 32 8.09 -11.95 -5.62
N ALA A 33 9.39 -11.64 -5.64
CA ALA A 33 10.36 -12.38 -6.45
C ALA A 33 10.47 -13.86 -6.02
N PHE A 34 10.45 -14.11 -4.71
CA PHE A 34 10.37 -15.47 -4.15
C PHE A 34 8.97 -16.09 -4.33
N GLY A 35 7.94 -15.24 -4.27
CA GLY A 35 6.51 -15.54 -4.37
C GLY A 35 6.02 -15.95 -5.77
N TYR A 36 6.70 -15.46 -6.81
CA TYR A 36 6.20 -15.42 -8.18
C TYR A 36 5.96 -16.80 -8.80
N ASN A 37 6.74 -17.80 -8.38
CA ASN A 37 6.64 -19.15 -8.92
C ASN A 37 5.52 -19.99 -8.28
N ALA A 38 4.94 -19.55 -7.15
CA ALA A 38 3.82 -20.27 -6.57
C ALA A 38 2.51 -20.00 -7.28
N SER A 39 1.66 -21.02 -7.30
CA SER A 39 0.28 -20.88 -7.69
C SER A 39 -0.44 -19.96 -6.72
N PHE A 40 -1.28 -19.06 -7.26
CA PHE A 40 -2.12 -18.18 -6.45
C PHE A 40 -3.02 -18.94 -5.47
N PHE A 41 -3.51 -20.11 -5.88
CA PHE A 41 -4.39 -20.97 -5.08
C PHE A 41 -3.64 -21.88 -4.11
N ASP A 42 -2.33 -21.98 -4.27
CA ASP A 42 -1.50 -22.86 -3.46
C ASP A 42 -0.14 -22.22 -3.20
N PHE A 43 -0.19 -21.08 -2.49
CA PHE A 43 1.02 -20.42 -2.03
C PHE A 43 1.84 -21.41 -1.20
N ASN A 44 1.27 -22.01 -0.15
CA ASN A 44 2.02 -22.89 0.74
C ASN A 44 2.45 -24.24 0.13
N GLY A 45 1.69 -24.84 -0.77
CA GLY A 45 1.97 -26.17 -1.31
C GLY A 45 2.99 -26.20 -2.44
N PHE A 46 3.25 -25.10 -3.15
CA PHE A 46 4.45 -24.99 -3.99
C PHE A 46 5.73 -24.99 -3.14
N TYR A 47 5.68 -24.39 -1.94
CA TYR A 47 6.86 -24.22 -1.08
C TYR A 47 7.15 -25.39 -0.15
N SER A 48 6.15 -26.23 0.15
CA SER A 48 6.36 -27.47 0.93
C SER A 48 7.12 -28.56 0.15
N GLN A 49 7.37 -28.34 -1.16
CA GLN A 49 8.11 -29.26 -2.02
C GLN A 49 9.63 -29.14 -1.90
N PHE A 50 10.15 -28.08 -1.26
CA PHE A 50 11.58 -27.93 -1.06
C PHE A 50 12.12 -28.99 -0.09
N THR A 51 12.89 -29.94 -0.63
CA THR A 51 13.47 -31.06 0.13
C THR A 51 14.70 -30.65 0.95
N ASP A 52 15.32 -29.51 0.62
CA ASP A 52 16.46 -28.97 1.36
C ASP A 52 16.01 -28.12 2.57
N PRO A 53 16.40 -28.50 3.81
CA PRO A 53 15.99 -27.79 5.02
C PRO A 53 16.52 -26.36 5.12
N VAL A 54 17.61 -26.01 4.44
CA VAL A 54 18.13 -24.63 4.44
C VAL A 54 17.23 -23.74 3.59
N ASN A 55 16.92 -24.17 2.36
CA ASN A 55 16.01 -23.45 1.47
C ASN A 55 14.62 -23.28 2.08
N ALA A 56 14.07 -24.32 2.71
CA ALA A 56 12.77 -24.24 3.38
C ALA A 56 12.76 -23.17 4.49
N LYS A 57 13.80 -23.11 5.34
CA LYS A 57 13.89 -22.11 6.42
C LYS A 57 14.01 -20.68 5.91
N VAL A 58 14.87 -20.44 4.91
CA VAL A 58 15.02 -19.10 4.30
C VAL A 58 13.70 -18.64 3.71
N PHE A 59 13.01 -19.55 3.02
CA PHE A 59 11.74 -19.27 2.39
C PHE A 59 10.64 -18.92 3.42
N THR A 60 10.48 -19.73 4.47
CA THR A 60 9.52 -19.45 5.55
C THR A 60 9.78 -18.11 6.21
N LEU A 61 11.04 -17.73 6.42
CA LEU A 61 11.38 -16.44 7.00
C LEU A 61 11.02 -15.29 6.04
N VAL A 62 11.43 -15.40 4.78
CA VAL A 62 11.24 -14.33 3.79
C VAL A 62 9.76 -14.16 3.43
N VAL A 63 9.08 -15.22 3.00
CA VAL A 63 7.70 -15.12 2.52
C VAL A 63 6.70 -15.21 3.65
N GLY A 64 6.93 -16.09 4.64
CA GLY A 64 6.02 -16.23 5.77
C GLY A 64 6.09 -15.09 6.79
N TYR A 65 7.25 -14.42 6.94
CA TYR A 65 7.43 -13.41 7.98
C TYR A 65 7.67 -12.00 7.45
N ALA A 66 8.34 -11.85 6.31
CA ALA A 66 8.67 -10.53 5.78
C ALA A 66 7.53 -9.92 4.95
N ALA A 67 6.74 -10.75 4.25
CA ALA A 67 5.61 -10.32 3.42
C ALA A 67 4.67 -9.35 4.14
N ASP A 68 4.07 -9.80 5.24
CA ASP A 68 3.07 -9.02 5.97
C ASP A 68 3.68 -7.76 6.61
N LYS A 69 4.94 -7.84 7.06
CA LYS A 69 5.62 -6.70 7.69
C LYS A 69 5.90 -5.57 6.70
N PHE A 70 6.37 -5.91 5.50
CA PHE A 70 6.66 -4.90 4.48
C PHE A 70 5.37 -4.28 3.92
N ILE A 71 4.32 -5.08 3.74
CA ILE A 71 2.99 -4.57 3.39
C ILE A 71 2.42 -3.69 4.50
N PHE A 72 2.63 -4.04 5.77
CA PHE A 72 2.20 -3.23 6.91
C PHE A 72 2.93 -1.87 6.96
N ILE A 73 4.26 -1.86 6.83
CA ILE A 73 5.04 -0.62 6.81
C ILE A 73 4.63 0.24 5.61
N PHE A 74 4.44 -0.36 4.44
CA PHE A 74 3.99 0.36 3.25
C PHE A 74 2.58 0.95 3.43
N SER A 75 1.64 0.19 4.03
CA SER A 75 0.28 0.64 4.39
C SER A 75 0.32 1.87 5.30
N PHE A 76 1.13 1.78 6.35
CA PHE A 76 1.27 2.86 7.32
C PHE A 76 1.82 4.14 6.66
N LEU A 77 2.83 3.98 5.81
CA LEU A 77 3.50 5.09 5.14
C LEU A 77 2.68 5.69 3.99
N PHE A 78 1.77 4.91 3.41
CA PHE A 78 0.73 5.39 2.51
C PHE A 78 -0.23 6.31 3.25
N GLY A 79 -0.70 5.93 4.44
CA GLY A 79 -1.54 6.76 5.31
C GLY A 79 -0.85 8.06 5.75
N ILE A 80 0.42 8.00 6.15
CA ILE A 80 1.24 9.20 6.43
C ILE A 80 1.32 10.10 5.19
N GLY A 81 1.54 9.49 4.02
CA GLY A 81 1.57 10.21 2.74
C GLY A 81 0.30 10.98 2.44
N PHE A 82 -0.85 10.38 2.74
CA PHE A 82 -2.15 11.06 2.66
C PHE A 82 -2.22 12.25 3.62
N SER A 83 -1.84 12.05 4.89
CA SER A 83 -1.86 13.12 5.91
C SER A 83 -0.99 14.31 5.52
N ILE A 84 0.26 14.07 5.08
CA ILE A 84 1.17 15.13 4.61
C ILE A 84 0.56 15.87 3.42
N LEU A 85 -0.03 15.15 2.46
CA LEU A 85 -0.65 15.77 1.30
C LEU A 85 -1.88 16.62 1.69
N TYR A 86 -2.69 16.13 2.62
CA TYR A 86 -3.85 16.83 3.12
C TYR A 86 -3.45 18.08 3.91
N GLN A 87 -2.39 18.03 4.73
CA GLN A 87 -1.88 19.22 5.41
C GLN A 87 -1.38 20.28 4.42
N LYS A 88 -0.72 19.86 3.32
CA LYS A 88 -0.15 20.79 2.34
C LYS A 88 -1.20 21.46 1.44
N TYR A 89 -2.24 20.73 1.04
CA TYR A 89 -3.21 21.22 0.05
C TYR A 89 -4.65 21.29 0.57
N GLY A 90 -4.90 20.95 1.82
CA GLY A 90 -6.24 20.90 2.42
C GLY A 90 -6.92 22.26 2.54
N HIS A 91 -6.17 23.37 2.40
CA HIS A 91 -6.71 24.72 2.34
C HIS A 91 -7.62 24.95 1.10
N ASP A 92 -7.39 24.21 0.00
CA ASP A 92 -8.26 24.19 -1.19
C ASP A 92 -8.76 22.76 -1.42
N GLU A 93 -9.91 22.47 -0.81
CA GLU A 93 -10.44 21.12 -0.73
C GLU A 93 -10.82 20.54 -2.10
N ALA A 94 -11.43 21.34 -2.98
CA ALA A 94 -11.80 20.90 -4.32
C ALA A 94 -10.55 20.54 -5.15
N HIS A 95 -9.49 21.34 -4.98
CA HIS A 95 -8.24 21.12 -5.68
C HIS A 95 -7.47 19.91 -5.14
N PHE A 96 -7.44 19.72 -3.81
CA PHE A 96 -6.88 18.54 -3.15
C PHE A 96 -7.57 17.25 -3.61
N ILE A 97 -8.91 17.20 -3.57
CA ILE A 97 -9.68 16.02 -4.01
C ILE A 97 -9.32 15.65 -5.45
N ARG A 98 -9.33 16.63 -6.36
CA ARG A 98 -9.06 16.38 -7.78
C ARG A 98 -7.65 15.84 -8.00
N PHE A 99 -6.67 16.38 -7.29
CA PHE A 99 -5.28 15.90 -7.38
C PHE A 99 -5.11 14.50 -6.80
N TYR A 100 -5.67 14.25 -5.62
CA TYR A 100 -5.57 12.97 -4.96
C TYR A 100 -6.30 11.86 -5.74
N LEU A 101 -7.49 12.13 -6.26
CA LEU A 101 -8.23 11.18 -7.12
C LEU A 101 -7.50 10.86 -8.42
N LYS A 102 -6.77 11.81 -9.02
CA LYS A 102 -5.91 11.50 -10.18
C LYS A 102 -4.82 10.50 -9.81
N ARG A 103 -4.16 10.67 -8.65
CA ARG A 103 -3.13 9.73 -8.18
C ARG A 103 -3.72 8.35 -7.91
N LEU A 104 -4.88 8.27 -7.27
CA LEU A 104 -5.58 7.01 -7.04
C LEU A 104 -6.05 6.37 -8.35
N GLY A 105 -6.53 7.15 -9.31
CA GLY A 105 -6.92 6.64 -10.62
C GLY A 105 -5.75 6.06 -11.41
N ILE A 106 -4.57 6.68 -11.33
CA ILE A 106 -3.33 6.11 -11.88
C ILE A 106 -2.99 4.80 -11.17
N LEU A 107 -3.03 4.79 -9.83
CA LEU A 107 -2.74 3.59 -9.03
C LEU A 107 -3.70 2.43 -9.34
N PHE A 108 -5.00 2.74 -9.49
CA PHE A 108 -6.03 1.79 -9.86
C PHE A 108 -5.81 1.21 -11.26
N CYS A 109 -5.49 2.06 -12.23
CA CYS A 109 -5.19 1.61 -13.59
C CYS A 109 -3.96 0.69 -13.61
N PHE A 110 -2.89 1.05 -12.91
CA PHE A 110 -1.71 0.19 -12.78
C PHE A 110 -2.03 -1.12 -12.07
N GLY A 111 -2.86 -1.11 -11.01
CA GLY A 111 -3.29 -2.31 -10.33
C GLY A 111 -4.14 -3.23 -11.22
N LEU A 112 -5.05 -2.68 -12.02
CA LEU A 112 -5.83 -3.44 -13.02
C LEU A 112 -4.93 -4.08 -14.07
N LEU A 113 -3.94 -3.34 -14.58
CA LEU A 113 -2.98 -3.89 -15.52
C LEU A 113 -2.12 -4.96 -14.86
N HIS A 114 -1.68 -4.74 -13.62
CA HIS A 114 -0.86 -5.69 -12.87
C HIS A 114 -1.60 -7.00 -12.62
N ILE A 115 -2.84 -6.95 -12.13
CA ILE A 115 -3.63 -8.16 -11.86
C ILE A 115 -3.96 -8.94 -13.14
N SER A 116 -4.11 -8.25 -14.27
CA SER A 116 -4.45 -8.87 -15.56
C SER A 116 -3.24 -9.42 -16.31
N LEU A 117 -2.07 -8.77 -16.20
CA LEU A 117 -0.89 -9.05 -17.03
C LEU A 117 0.25 -9.74 -16.28
N LEU A 118 0.39 -9.49 -14.98
CA LEU A 118 1.58 -9.89 -14.21
C LEU A 118 1.23 -10.97 -13.18
N TRP A 119 0.40 -10.63 -12.19
CA TRP A 119 0.15 -11.53 -11.06
C TRP A 119 -1.09 -11.13 -10.24
N ALA A 120 -1.80 -12.14 -9.73
CA ALA A 120 -3.12 -11.96 -9.10
C ALA A 120 -3.12 -11.37 -7.68
N GLY A 121 -2.00 -11.29 -6.96
CA GLY A 121 -1.95 -10.69 -5.61
C GLY A 121 -1.51 -9.23 -5.61
N ASP A 122 -2.22 -8.40 -6.36
CA ASP A 122 -1.90 -6.98 -6.47
C ASP A 122 -2.24 -6.18 -5.19
N ILE A 123 -1.26 -5.44 -4.68
CA ILE A 123 -1.48 -4.49 -3.58
C ILE A 123 -1.97 -3.12 -4.08
N LEU A 124 -1.73 -2.75 -5.34
CA LEU A 124 -2.02 -1.41 -5.84
C LEU A 124 -3.54 -1.12 -5.87
N LEU A 125 -4.34 -2.08 -6.33
CA LEU A 125 -5.80 -2.00 -6.35
C LEU A 125 -6.36 -1.79 -4.96
N SER A 126 -5.96 -2.63 -4.00
CA SER A 126 -6.38 -2.52 -2.61
C SER A 126 -6.08 -1.12 -2.04
N TYR A 127 -4.90 -0.58 -2.31
CA TYR A 127 -4.50 0.74 -1.83
C TYR A 127 -5.23 1.88 -2.55
N SER A 128 -5.57 1.71 -3.84
CA SER A 128 -6.35 2.70 -4.57
C SER A 128 -7.76 2.83 -3.98
N LEU A 129 -8.39 1.71 -3.63
CA LEU A 129 -9.71 1.66 -2.99
C LEU A 129 -9.66 2.19 -1.55
N LEU A 130 -8.69 1.73 -0.75
CA LEU A 130 -8.48 2.24 0.60
C LEU A 130 -8.15 3.74 0.60
N GLY A 131 -7.47 4.24 -0.43
CA GLY A 131 -7.23 5.65 -0.63
C GLY A 131 -8.54 6.45 -0.80
N ILE A 132 -9.53 5.91 -1.53
CA ILE A 132 -10.86 6.53 -1.66
C ILE A 132 -11.56 6.52 -0.30
N VAL A 133 -11.47 5.43 0.45
CA VAL A 133 -12.03 5.32 1.81
C VAL A 133 -11.42 6.38 2.74
N LEU A 134 -10.09 6.54 2.73
CA LEU A 134 -9.39 7.61 3.48
C LEU A 134 -9.89 9.00 3.07
N LEU A 135 -10.11 9.22 1.77
CA LEU A 135 -10.61 10.49 1.27
C LEU A 135 -12.01 10.81 1.81
N LEU A 136 -12.90 9.81 1.88
CA LEU A 136 -14.25 9.95 2.42
C LEU A 136 -14.25 10.17 3.93
N LEU A 137 -13.37 9.48 4.65
CA LEU A 137 -13.26 9.53 6.11
C LEU A 137 -12.49 10.74 6.64
N ARG A 138 -11.82 11.51 5.78
CA ARG A 138 -10.90 12.60 6.19
C ARG A 138 -11.50 13.66 7.11
N LYS A 139 -12.81 13.90 7.01
CA LYS A 139 -13.55 14.90 7.80
C LYS A 139 -14.34 14.29 8.94
N THR A 140 -14.34 12.98 9.05
CA THR A 140 -15.12 12.25 10.06
C THR A 140 -14.41 12.36 11.41
N LYS A 141 -15.18 12.59 12.47
CA LYS A 141 -14.66 12.63 13.84
C LYS A 141 -14.03 11.28 14.23
N THR A 142 -13.10 11.29 15.18
CA THR A 142 -12.35 10.08 15.62
C THR A 142 -13.25 8.96 16.17
N VAL A 143 -14.40 9.30 16.76
CA VAL A 143 -15.32 8.35 17.40
C VAL A 143 -15.99 7.38 16.39
N PRO A 144 -16.63 7.83 15.30
CA PRO A 144 -17.17 6.93 14.29
C PRO A 144 -16.09 6.15 13.53
N LEU A 145 -14.85 6.67 13.44
CA LEU A 145 -13.71 5.91 12.93
C LEU A 145 -13.34 4.72 13.83
N PHE A 146 -13.33 4.95 15.15
CA PHE A 146 -13.12 3.88 16.13
C PHE A 146 -14.24 2.84 16.07
N LEU A 147 -15.50 3.26 15.95
CA LEU A 147 -16.64 2.35 15.80
C LEU A 147 -16.59 1.56 14.49
N LEU A 148 -16.21 2.20 13.39
CA LEU A 148 -16.03 1.52 12.10
C LEU A 148 -14.88 0.50 12.16
N SER A 149 -13.77 0.85 12.81
CA SER A 149 -12.64 -0.05 13.02
C SER A 149 -13.02 -1.24 13.89
N LEU A 150 -13.78 -1.00 14.97
CA LEU A 150 -14.26 -2.05 15.86
C LEU A 150 -15.25 -2.97 15.13
N PHE A 151 -16.16 -2.39 14.36
CA PHE A 151 -17.12 -3.12 13.54
C PHE A 151 -16.43 -4.01 12.48
N LEU A 152 -15.43 -3.48 11.77
CA LEU A 152 -14.65 -4.25 10.81
C LEU A 152 -13.84 -5.38 11.47
N TYR A 153 -13.31 -5.15 12.68
CA TYR A 153 -12.56 -6.18 13.42
C TYR A 153 -13.45 -7.36 13.84
N PHE A 154 -14.71 -7.09 14.20
CA PHE A 154 -15.67 -8.13 14.58
C PHE A 154 -16.45 -8.71 13.40
N LEU A 155 -16.24 -8.21 12.18
CA LEU A 155 -16.86 -8.80 11.00
C LEU A 155 -16.17 -10.15 10.72
N PRO A 156 -16.90 -11.27 10.73
CA PRO A 156 -16.35 -12.55 10.30
C PRO A 156 -16.22 -12.53 8.78
N ILE A 157 -15.04 -12.17 8.28
CA ILE A 157 -14.61 -12.37 6.89
C ILE A 157 -13.44 -13.33 6.91
#